data_AF-A0A2D4PN15-F1
#
_entry.id   AF-A0A2D4PN15-F1
#
_cell.length_a   1.000
_cell.length_b   1.000
_cell.length_c   1.000
_cell.angle_alpha   90.00
_cell.angle_beta   90.00
_cell.angle_gamma   90.00
#
_symmetry.space_group_name_H-M   'P 1'
#
loop_
_entity.id
_entity.type
_entity.pdbx_description
1 polymer ?
#
loop_
_entity_poly.entity_id
_entity_poly.type
_entity_poly.pdbx_seq_one_letter_code
_entity_poly.pdbx_strand_id
1 'polypeptide(L)'
;DSHFDDDELWTLGDGQVVRVKYGNADGEYCKFPFLFSEKEYNSCTDAGRSDGFLWCSTTYNFDTDGKYGFCPHESLFTMGGNSDGQPCKFPFLFEGRSFDGCTTEGRQDGYRWCGTTEDYDRDKKFGFCPETAMSTVAGNSEGQPCVFPFIFLGNKYDS
;
A
#
# COMPACT_ATOMS: atom_id res chain seq x y z
N ASP A 1 0.92 30.22 -7.20
CA ASP A 1 1.40 28.93 -6.71
C ASP A 1 0.24 28.22 -6.02
N SER A 2 0.15 26.91 -6.15
CA SER A 2 -0.98 26.12 -5.64
C SER A 2 -0.43 25.05 -4.71
N HIS A 3 -0.84 25.09 -3.45
CA HIS A 3 -0.40 24.14 -2.42
C HIS A 3 -1.59 23.30 -1.98
N PHE A 4 -1.36 22.00 -1.82
CA PHE A 4 -2.34 21.02 -1.39
C PHE A 4 -1.85 20.44 -0.06
N ASP A 5 -2.76 20.16 0.85
CA ASP A 5 -2.42 19.61 2.16
C ASP A 5 -2.08 18.12 2.05
N ASP A 6 -0.86 17.74 2.43
CA ASP A 6 -0.38 16.35 2.36
C ASP A 6 -0.97 15.47 3.48
N ASP A 7 -1.60 16.06 4.50
CA ASP A 7 -2.27 15.33 5.59
C ASP A 7 -3.69 14.86 5.21
N GLU A 8 -4.20 15.28 4.04
CA GLU A 8 -5.52 14.91 3.53
C GLU A 8 -5.50 13.57 2.77
N LEU A 9 -6.58 12.79 2.89
CA LEU A 9 -6.78 11.60 2.07
C LEU A 9 -7.29 12.02 0.67
N TRP A 10 -6.37 12.23 -0.26
CA TRP A 10 -6.70 12.58 -1.63
C TRP A 10 -7.43 11.44 -2.36
N THR A 11 -8.65 11.73 -2.83
CA THR A 11 -9.52 10.78 -3.55
C THR A 11 -10.13 11.42 -4.79
N LEU A 12 -10.89 10.64 -5.56
CA LEU A 12 -11.72 11.15 -6.67
C LEU A 12 -13.15 11.55 -6.24
N GLY A 13 -13.40 11.67 -4.93
CA GLY A 13 -14.67 12.13 -4.35
C GLY A 13 -15.48 11.05 -3.64
N ASP A 14 -15.34 9.78 -4.04
CA ASP A 14 -16.13 8.65 -3.53
C ASP A 14 -15.26 7.61 -2.81
N GLY A 15 -14.49 8.04 -1.81
CA GLY A 15 -13.67 7.16 -0.97
C GLY A 15 -12.29 6.81 -1.57
N GLN A 16 -11.55 5.93 -0.88
CA GLN A 16 -10.17 5.62 -1.23
C GLN A 16 -10.04 5.09 -2.66
N VAL A 17 -9.04 5.59 -3.38
CA VAL A 17 -8.70 5.13 -4.73
C VAL A 17 -7.37 4.40 -4.66
N VAL A 18 -7.36 3.13 -5.10
CA VAL A 18 -6.15 2.33 -5.17
C VAL A 18 -6.04 1.73 -6.56
N ARG A 19 -4.94 2.00 -7.27
CA ARG A 19 -4.68 1.40 -8.58
C ARG A 19 -3.93 0.08 -8.43
N VAL A 20 -4.54 -1.02 -8.87
CA VAL A 20 -3.95 -2.34 -8.67
C VAL A 20 -2.73 -2.57 -9.56
N LYS A 21 -1.84 -3.43 -9.07
CA LYS A 21 -0.63 -3.90 -9.73
C LYS A 21 -0.67 -5.42 -9.90
N TYR A 22 -0.19 -5.91 -11.04
CA TYR A 22 -0.21 -7.32 -11.40
C TYR A 22 -1.63 -7.92 -11.31
N GLY A 23 -1.75 -9.23 -11.11
CA GLY A 23 -3.03 -9.93 -11.13
C GLY A 23 -3.62 -10.02 -12.54
N ASN A 24 -4.92 -10.28 -12.63
CA ASN A 24 -5.63 -10.39 -13.92
C ASN A 24 -6.37 -9.10 -14.31
N ALA A 25 -6.23 -8.04 -13.52
CA ALA A 25 -6.82 -6.73 -13.74
C ALA A 25 -5.80 -5.60 -13.52
N ASP A 26 -4.52 -5.83 -13.85
CA ASP A 26 -3.45 -4.82 -13.70
C ASP A 26 -3.84 -3.46 -14.31
N GLY A 27 -3.65 -2.39 -13.54
CA GLY A 27 -3.92 -1.03 -13.98
C GLY A 27 -5.36 -0.55 -13.77
N GLU A 28 -6.30 -1.44 -13.41
CA GLU A 28 -7.64 -1.07 -12.95
C GLU A 28 -7.60 -0.50 -11.52
N TYR A 29 -8.75 0.01 -11.05
CA TYR A 29 -8.90 0.49 -9.68
C TYR A 29 -9.59 -0.55 -8.80
N CYS A 30 -9.20 -0.61 -7.53
CA CYS A 30 -9.96 -1.34 -6.52
C CYS A 30 -11.40 -0.84 -6.48
N LYS A 31 -12.35 -1.77 -6.44
CA LYS A 31 -13.76 -1.46 -6.26
C LYS A 31 -14.10 -1.57 -4.79
N PHE A 32 -14.18 -0.45 -4.08
CA PHE A 32 -14.65 -0.44 -2.70
C PHE A 32 -16.14 -0.04 -2.59
N PRO A 33 -16.93 -0.71 -1.72
CA PRO A 33 -16.65 -2.03 -1.16
C PRO A 33 -16.62 -3.12 -2.23
N PHE A 34 -15.92 -4.23 -1.95
CA PHE A 34 -16.06 -5.49 -2.69
C PHE A 34 -16.40 -6.64 -1.75
N LEU A 35 -17.12 -7.63 -2.26
CA LEU A 35 -17.53 -8.86 -1.63
C LEU A 35 -16.55 -9.99 -1.99
N PHE A 36 -16.01 -10.65 -0.97
CA PHE A 36 -15.20 -11.85 -1.09
C PHE A 36 -15.51 -12.81 0.07
N SER A 37 -15.82 -14.07 -0.23
CA SER A 37 -16.08 -15.10 0.79
C SER A 37 -17.14 -14.65 1.81
N GLU A 38 -18.25 -14.08 1.32
CA GLU A 38 -19.37 -13.56 2.11
C GLU A 38 -19.05 -12.37 3.04
N LYS A 39 -17.88 -11.74 2.88
CA LYS A 39 -17.47 -10.55 3.64
C LYS A 39 -17.21 -9.37 2.71
N GLU A 40 -17.69 -8.19 3.11
CA GLU A 40 -17.38 -6.94 2.42
C GLU A 40 -16.08 -6.32 2.94
N TYR A 41 -15.27 -5.83 2.01
CA TYR A 41 -14.00 -5.19 2.25
C TYR A 41 -14.02 -3.77 1.67
N ASN A 42 -13.72 -2.78 2.50
CA ASN A 42 -13.66 -1.36 2.14
C ASN A 42 -12.23 -0.85 1.94
N SER A 43 -11.25 -1.74 2.05
CA SER A 43 -9.83 -1.48 1.84
C SER A 43 -9.16 -2.75 1.32
N CYS A 44 -7.89 -2.64 0.91
CA CYS A 44 -7.11 -3.79 0.51
C CYS A 44 -6.92 -4.77 1.68
N THR A 45 -6.88 -6.07 1.38
CA THR A 45 -6.77 -7.13 2.38
C THR A 45 -5.80 -8.20 1.93
N ASP A 46 -5.20 -8.91 2.87
CA ASP A 46 -4.43 -10.14 2.63
C ASP A 46 -5.31 -11.40 2.80
N ALA A 47 -6.62 -11.24 3.02
CA ALA A 47 -7.54 -12.34 3.24
C ALA A 47 -7.45 -13.39 2.12
N GLY A 48 -7.41 -14.67 2.51
CA GLY A 48 -7.25 -15.78 1.56
C GLY A 48 -5.82 -15.99 1.04
N ARG A 49 -4.85 -15.18 1.49
CA ARG A 49 -3.43 -15.33 1.15
C ARG A 49 -2.59 -15.65 2.38
N SER A 50 -1.44 -16.27 2.17
CA SER A 50 -0.46 -16.61 3.21
C SER A 50 0.88 -15.88 3.05
N ASP A 51 1.05 -15.15 1.95
CA ASP A 51 2.25 -14.37 1.65
C ASP A 51 2.17 -12.92 2.14
N GLY A 52 1.06 -12.52 2.75
CA GLY A 52 0.85 -11.18 3.30
C GLY A 52 0.64 -10.10 2.24
N PHE A 53 0.55 -10.45 0.96
CA PHE A 53 0.31 -9.46 -0.09
C PHE A 53 -1.12 -8.93 -0.02
N LEU A 54 -1.25 -7.61 0.05
CA LEU A 54 -2.54 -6.94 -0.03
C LEU A 54 -3.09 -7.00 -1.45
N TRP A 55 -4.37 -7.32 -1.57
CA TRP A 55 -5.11 -7.35 -2.83
C TRP A 55 -6.50 -6.76 -2.65
N CYS A 56 -7.15 -6.47 -3.77
CA CYS A 56 -8.54 -6.06 -3.81
C CYS A 56 -9.21 -6.59 -5.09
N SER A 57 -10.53 -6.71 -5.05
CA SER A 57 -11.31 -6.94 -6.27
C SER A 57 -11.46 -5.65 -7.06
N THR A 58 -11.49 -5.76 -8.40
CA THR A 58 -11.80 -4.62 -9.29
C THR A 58 -13.27 -4.58 -9.68
N THR A 59 -14.08 -5.48 -9.10
CA THR A 59 -15.54 -5.50 -9.22
C THR A 59 -16.18 -5.73 -7.85
N TYR A 60 -17.50 -5.54 -7.73
CA TYR A 60 -18.18 -5.73 -6.45
C TYR A 60 -18.19 -7.20 -6.01
N ASN A 61 -18.48 -8.17 -6.88
CA ASN A 61 -18.57 -9.57 -6.48
C ASN A 61 -17.37 -10.38 -7.01
N PHE A 62 -16.35 -10.54 -6.17
CA PHE A 62 -15.16 -11.29 -6.55
C PHE A 62 -15.47 -12.76 -6.83
N ASP A 63 -16.34 -13.38 -6.03
CA ASP A 63 -16.68 -14.80 -6.15
C ASP A 63 -17.33 -15.14 -7.50
N THR A 64 -17.92 -14.14 -8.17
CA THR A 64 -18.52 -14.28 -9.52
C THR A 64 -17.57 -13.83 -10.63
N ASP A 65 -16.92 -12.67 -10.49
CA ASP A 65 -16.16 -12.05 -11.58
C ASP A 65 -14.69 -12.48 -11.61
N GLY A 66 -14.12 -12.80 -10.44
CA GLY A 66 -12.73 -13.24 -10.28
C GLY A 66 -11.67 -12.21 -10.67
N LYS A 67 -12.01 -10.93 -10.83
CA LYS A 67 -11.07 -9.87 -11.23
C LYS A 67 -10.40 -9.22 -10.02
N TYR A 68 -9.08 -9.21 -10.00
CA TYR A 68 -8.31 -8.65 -8.90
C TYR A 68 -6.93 -8.16 -9.35
N GLY A 69 -6.32 -7.37 -8.48
CA GLY A 69 -4.88 -7.13 -8.51
C GLY A 69 -4.34 -6.81 -7.12
N PHE A 70 -3.03 -6.63 -7.04
CA PHE A 70 -2.33 -6.37 -5.79
C PHE A 70 -2.28 -4.88 -5.50
N CYS A 71 -2.50 -4.54 -4.23
CA CYS A 71 -2.45 -3.18 -3.79
C CYS A 71 -0.99 -2.77 -3.54
N PRO A 72 -0.53 -1.62 -4.07
CA PRO A 72 0.84 -1.17 -3.92
C PRO A 72 1.15 -0.81 -2.47
N HIS A 73 2.24 -1.34 -1.92
CA HIS A 73 2.74 -1.00 -0.60
C HIS A 73 4.23 -1.27 -0.54
N GLU A 74 5.01 -0.28 -0.10
CA GLU A 74 6.48 -0.30 -0.09
C GLU A 74 7.07 -1.47 0.72
N SER A 75 6.40 -1.89 1.80
CA SER A 75 6.84 -3.05 2.61
C SER A 75 6.57 -4.40 1.95
N LEU A 76 5.82 -4.44 0.85
CA LEU A 76 5.50 -5.67 0.11
C LEU A 76 6.31 -5.78 -1.18
N PHE A 77 6.32 -4.71 -1.97
CA PHE A 77 7.07 -4.66 -3.22
C PHE A 77 7.35 -3.22 -3.64
N THR A 78 8.35 -3.06 -4.49
CA THR A 78 8.66 -1.78 -5.15
C THR A 78 8.37 -1.85 -6.64
N MET A 79 8.26 -0.70 -7.30
CA MET A 79 8.16 -0.63 -8.76
C MET A 79 9.47 -0.14 -9.39
N GLY A 80 9.81 -0.68 -10.56
CA GLY A 80 11.00 -0.26 -11.30
C GLY A 80 12.29 -0.41 -10.50
N GLY A 81 13.19 0.57 -10.62
CA GLY A 81 14.50 0.54 -9.98
C GLY A 81 15.36 -0.63 -10.48
N ASN A 82 16.23 -1.13 -9.61
CA ASN A 82 17.17 -2.22 -9.93
C ASN A 82 17.11 -3.37 -8.90
N SER A 83 15.98 -3.46 -8.20
CA SER A 83 15.75 -4.43 -7.13
C SER A 83 14.67 -5.46 -7.47
N ASP A 84 14.25 -5.54 -8.73
CA ASP A 84 13.34 -6.57 -9.23
C ASP A 84 12.07 -6.76 -8.39
N GLY A 85 11.50 -5.64 -7.93
CA GLY A 85 10.29 -5.61 -7.11
C GLY A 85 10.46 -5.99 -5.64
N GLN A 86 11.68 -6.15 -5.14
CA GLN A 86 11.94 -6.37 -3.71
C GLN A 86 11.33 -5.25 -2.85
N PRO A 87 10.83 -5.57 -1.64
CA PRO A 87 10.29 -4.58 -0.73
C PRO A 87 11.37 -3.60 -0.26
N CYS A 88 10.94 -2.44 0.19
CA CYS A 88 11.80 -1.50 0.89
C CYS A 88 12.35 -2.11 2.18
N LYS A 89 13.60 -1.76 2.49
CA LYS A 89 14.24 -2.14 3.75
C LYS A 89 14.26 -0.91 4.65
N PHE A 90 13.43 -0.88 5.68
CA PHE A 90 13.42 0.21 6.64
C PHE A 90 14.11 -0.17 7.97
N PRO A 91 14.89 0.75 8.57
CA PRO A 91 15.46 1.94 7.94
C PRO A 91 16.46 1.56 6.82
N PHE A 92 16.64 2.44 5.83
CA PHE A 92 17.78 2.39 4.90
C PHE A 92 18.65 3.65 5.01
N LEU A 93 19.96 3.49 4.81
CA LEU A 93 20.94 4.57 4.82
C LEU A 93 21.13 5.17 3.42
N PHE A 94 21.01 6.49 3.28
CA PHE A 94 21.34 7.26 2.08
C PHE A 94 22.00 8.59 2.45
N GLU A 95 23.17 8.87 1.86
CA GLU A 95 24.01 10.04 2.14
C GLU A 95 24.25 10.28 3.64
N GLY A 96 24.45 9.19 4.40
CA GLY A 96 24.67 9.25 5.84
C GLY A 96 23.42 9.55 6.69
N ARG A 97 22.22 9.57 6.10
CA ARG A 97 20.94 9.71 6.81
C ARG A 97 20.14 8.41 6.73
N SER A 98 19.53 8.01 7.82
CA SER A 98 18.60 6.87 7.85
C SER A 98 17.19 7.34 7.51
N PHE A 99 16.50 6.56 6.67
CA PHE A 99 15.12 6.81 6.25
C PHE A 99 14.24 5.61 6.59
N ASP A 100 13.16 5.86 7.35
CA ASP A 100 12.16 4.86 7.75
C ASP A 100 10.90 4.86 6.86
N GLY A 101 10.92 5.63 5.77
CA GLY A 101 9.86 5.68 4.78
C GLY A 101 10.43 6.03 3.40
N CYS A 102 9.61 5.91 2.36
CA CYS A 102 10.05 6.32 1.02
C CYS A 102 10.25 7.84 0.96
N THR A 103 11.31 8.26 0.26
CA THR A 103 11.76 9.65 0.21
C THR A 103 11.82 10.15 -1.23
N THR A 104 11.79 11.46 -1.44
CA THR A 104 12.08 12.13 -2.73
C THR A 104 13.49 12.72 -2.77
N GLU A 105 14.25 12.58 -1.67
CA GLU A 105 15.62 13.10 -1.56
C GLU A 105 16.50 12.62 -2.71
N GLY A 106 17.29 13.54 -3.26
CA GLY A 106 18.14 13.29 -4.43
C GLY A 106 17.42 13.22 -5.78
N ARG A 107 16.09 13.46 -5.84
CA ARG A 107 15.30 13.46 -7.09
C ARG A 107 14.61 14.79 -7.34
N GLN A 108 14.41 15.11 -8.63
CA GLN A 108 13.72 16.32 -9.09
C GLN A 108 12.35 16.04 -9.73
N ASP A 109 12.03 14.77 -9.97
CA ASP A 109 10.78 14.33 -10.59
C ASP A 109 9.64 14.10 -9.57
N GLY A 110 9.94 14.24 -8.28
CA GLY A 110 8.97 14.05 -7.19
C GLY A 110 8.59 12.60 -6.91
N TYR A 111 9.20 11.61 -7.60
CA TYR A 111 8.88 10.21 -7.34
C TYR A 111 9.52 9.72 -6.04
N ARG A 112 8.69 9.17 -5.15
CA ARG A 112 9.16 8.53 -3.91
C ARG A 112 9.92 7.24 -4.22
N TRP A 113 11.02 7.02 -3.52
CA TRP A 113 11.87 5.84 -3.65
C TRP A 113 12.41 5.40 -2.29
N CYS A 114 12.92 4.17 -2.22
CA CYS A 114 13.53 3.62 -1.01
C CYS A 114 14.74 2.75 -1.35
N GLY A 115 15.63 2.57 -0.38
CA GLY A 115 16.59 1.47 -0.39
C GLY A 115 15.87 0.13 -0.17
N THR A 116 16.24 -0.88 -0.95
CA THR A 116 15.79 -2.27 -0.74
C THR A 116 16.82 -3.10 0.04
N THR A 117 17.88 -2.43 0.52
CA THR A 117 18.84 -2.92 1.49
C THR A 117 19.03 -1.89 2.60
N GLU A 118 19.64 -2.29 3.71
CA GLU A 118 19.87 -1.42 4.87
C GLU A 118 20.83 -0.26 4.56
N ASP A 119 21.70 -0.44 3.56
CA ASP A 119 22.69 0.56 3.15
C ASP A 119 22.63 0.76 1.64
N TYR A 120 21.84 1.75 1.21
CA TYR A 120 21.75 2.11 -0.20
C TYR A 120 23.07 2.70 -0.68
N ASP A 121 23.82 3.42 0.16
CA ASP A 121 25.09 4.02 -0.25
C ASP A 121 26.10 2.95 -0.70
N ARG A 122 26.13 1.82 -0.01
CA ARG A 122 26.97 0.66 -0.34
C ARG A 122 26.42 -0.17 -1.49
N ASP A 123 25.15 -0.59 -1.40
CA ASP A 123 24.61 -1.63 -2.27
C ASP A 123 23.97 -1.07 -3.56
N LYS A 124 23.59 0.22 -3.55
CA LYS A 124 22.92 0.92 -4.66
C LYS A 124 21.65 0.21 -5.16
N LYS A 125 21.00 -0.56 -4.29
CA LYS A 125 19.76 -1.28 -4.56
C LYS A 125 18.55 -0.47 -4.12
N PHE A 126 17.67 -0.14 -5.06
CA PHE A 126 16.50 0.68 -4.83
C PHE A 126 15.28 0.25 -5.65
N GLY A 127 14.13 0.77 -5.25
CA GLY A 127 12.88 0.71 -6.00
C GLY A 127 11.99 1.93 -5.71
N PHE A 128 10.94 2.10 -6.49
CA PHE A 128 9.98 3.22 -6.36
C PHE A 128 8.75 2.85 -5.56
N CYS A 129 8.20 3.85 -4.86
CA CYS A 129 6.98 3.79 -4.04
C CYS A 129 5.91 4.71 -4.66
N PRO A 130 5.27 4.28 -5.77
CA PRO A 130 4.35 5.11 -6.56
C PRO A 130 3.09 5.51 -5.77
N GLU A 131 2.64 4.65 -4.89
CA GLU A 131 1.33 4.67 -4.24
C GLU A 131 1.43 3.73 -3.03
N THR A 132 0.76 4.10 -1.95
CA THR A 132 0.73 3.31 -0.71
C THR A 132 -0.73 3.05 -0.39
N ALA A 133 -1.15 1.78 -0.50
CA ALA A 133 -2.48 1.36 -0.14
C ALA A 133 -2.61 1.36 1.39
N MET A 134 -3.09 2.47 1.93
CA MET A 134 -3.34 2.61 3.36
C MET A 134 -4.58 1.82 3.76
N SER A 135 -4.49 1.00 4.80
CA SER A 135 -5.69 0.32 5.35
C SER A 135 -6.34 1.11 6.48
N THR A 136 -5.57 1.98 7.15
CA THR A 136 -6.03 2.96 8.13
C THR A 136 -5.38 4.30 7.86
N VAL A 137 -6.08 5.41 8.15
CA VAL A 137 -5.52 6.76 8.05
C VAL A 137 -5.33 7.31 9.45
N ALA A 138 -4.21 8.01 9.68
CA ALA A 138 -3.81 8.55 10.98
C ALA A 138 -3.62 7.48 12.07
N GLY A 139 -3.87 7.83 13.33
CA GLY A 139 -3.67 6.96 14.48
C GLY A 139 -2.19 6.64 14.74
N ASN A 140 -1.95 5.54 15.45
CA ASN A 140 -0.62 5.04 15.82
C ASN A 140 -0.33 3.65 15.21
N SER A 141 -1.12 3.25 14.22
CA SER A 141 -1.02 1.96 13.53
C SER A 141 -0.27 2.05 12.20
N GLU A 142 0.22 3.25 11.82
CA GLU A 142 1.07 3.45 10.64
C GLU A 142 0.51 2.81 9.36
N GLY A 143 -0.80 2.92 9.14
CA GLY A 143 -1.46 2.38 7.95
C GLY A 143 -1.81 0.89 8.00
N GLN A 144 -1.49 0.18 9.09
CA GLN A 144 -1.77 -1.24 9.24
C GLN A 144 -3.28 -1.56 9.14
N PRO A 145 -3.66 -2.72 8.59
CA PRO A 145 -5.05 -3.14 8.51
C PRO A 145 -5.72 -3.23 9.88
N CYS A 146 -7.00 -2.85 9.93
CA CYS A 146 -7.85 -3.12 11.08
C CYS A 146 -7.89 -4.62 11.37
N VAL A 147 -7.73 -4.99 12.64
CA VAL A 147 -7.87 -6.38 13.09
C VAL A 147 -9.31 -6.59 13.55
N PHE A 148 -10.04 -7.47 12.87
CA PHE A 148 -11.40 -7.83 13.23
C PHE A 148 -11.52 -9.31 13.62
N PRO A 149 -12.25 -9.62 14.70
CA PRO A 149 -12.84 -8.68 15.65
C PRO A 149 -11.82 -8.05 16.61
N PHE A 150 -12.10 -6.84 17.10
CA PHE A 150 -11.34 -6.21 18.19
C PHE A 150 -12.22 -5.95 19.42
N ILE A 151 -11.57 -5.80 20.59
CA ILE A 151 -12.24 -5.47 21.85
C ILE A 151 -11.83 -4.06 22.26
N PHE A 152 -12.81 -3.18 22.44
CA PHE A 152 -12.59 -1.84 22.99
C PHE A 152 -13.48 -1.63 24.21
N LEU A 153 -12.86 -1.33 25.35
CA LEU A 153 -13.53 -1.17 26.65
C LEU A 153 -14.47 -2.33 27.00
N GLY A 154 -14.06 -3.57 26.68
CA GLY A 154 -14.81 -4.79 26.97
C GLY A 154 -15.93 -5.13 25.98
N ASN A 155 -16.20 -4.28 25.00
CA ASN A 155 -17.17 -4.55 23.94
C ASN A 155 -16.47 -5.06 22.68
N LYS A 156 -17.09 -6.04 22.00
CA LYS A 156 -16.59 -6.63 20.75
C LYS A 156 -17.10 -5.81 19.55
N TYR A 157 -16.20 -5.51 18.62
CA TYR A 157 -16.48 -4.80 17.37
C TYR A 157 -16.04 -5.67 16.19
N ASP A 158 -16.89 -5.76 15.17
CA ASP A 158 -16.68 -6.54 13.94
C ASP A 158 -16.53 -5.64 12.68
N SER A 159 -16.67 -4.32 12.85
CA SER A 159 -16.52 -3.26 11.83
C SER A 159 -16.09 -1.95 12.48
#